data_AF-A0A537DJG8-F1
#
_entry.id   AF-A0A537DJG8-F1
#
_cell.length_a   1.000
_cell.length_b   1.000
_cell.length_c   1.000
_cell.angle_alpha   90.00
_cell.angle_beta   90.00
_cell.angle_gamma   90.00
#
_symmetry.space_group_name_H-M   'P 1'
#
loop_
_entity.id
_entity.type
_entity.pdbx_description
1 polymer ?
#
loop_
_entity_poly.entity_id
_entity_poly.type
_entity_poly.pdbx_seq_one_letter_code
_entity_poly.pdbx_strand_id
1 'polypeptide(L)'
;EALDRGASAAPIHLQLGVLHAGLSEHEQAIGHLEKALELAPDDADALCMLGTVMNDLRRYEQAVALFERALALRPDFAEAHFNLGLARFERADFRGAAHSFARCAVLNRGEPWSEARRAALSPQPSPPFPPEDMAVNEIKLRHDCEQIEYLLGLGRLPKSYREVLEDYRRLLEEVRGKVSIGSVVPFDGARHPLVARTYKRPIYLAEPPPLEGPLINPALDSRAIEDGYLGARPNIVTVDGLLAPGALRALRQYCLESTIWNNIKPGYLGAYFFDGFCSELLLRIALELRERLPRVMRDLPLQMMWGYKCESSLPGLGVHADEAAVNVNFWITEDDANLDAERGGLLVYRQDAPRDWGFAKFNKDSGTILRYLESTGGAPVRVPYRANRAVIFDSDLFHATDRPVFRDGYLNRRINITFLYGRRSM
;
A
#
# COMPACT_ATOMS: atom_id res chain seq x y z
N GLU A 1 0.87 37.29 6.01
CA GLU A 1 0.94 38.09 7.25
C GLU A 1 2.30 38.02 7.96
N ALA A 2 2.80 36.86 8.37
CA ALA A 2 4.11 36.76 9.05
C ALA A 2 5.29 37.19 8.15
N LEU A 3 5.32 36.74 6.88
CA LEU A 3 6.32 37.17 5.89
C LEU A 3 6.19 38.66 5.57
N ASP A 4 4.96 39.17 5.41
CA ASP A 4 4.69 40.60 5.17
C ASP A 4 5.09 41.50 6.35
N ARG A 5 5.17 40.93 7.56
CA ARG A 5 5.69 41.58 8.77
C ARG A 5 7.21 41.40 8.94
N GLY A 6 7.90 40.88 7.93
CA GLY A 6 9.36 40.78 7.90
C GLY A 6 9.95 39.52 8.53
N ALA A 7 9.15 38.48 8.80
CA ALA A 7 9.70 37.21 9.27
C ALA A 7 10.50 36.50 8.16
N SER A 8 11.83 36.51 8.23
CA SER A 8 12.70 35.76 7.30
C SER A 8 12.99 34.35 7.83
N ALA A 9 11.95 33.55 8.05
CA ALA A 9 12.09 32.24 8.65
C ALA A 9 11.95 31.13 7.60
N ALA A 10 13.03 30.39 7.35
CA ALA A 10 13.03 29.20 6.49
C ALA A 10 11.86 28.24 6.80
N PRO A 11 11.47 27.99 8.07
CA PRO A 11 10.31 27.15 8.40
C PRO A 11 8.97 27.65 7.83
N ILE A 12 8.75 28.96 7.71
CA ILE A 12 7.51 29.52 7.15
C ILE A 12 7.45 29.23 5.65
N HIS A 13 8.57 29.45 4.96
CA HIS A 13 8.70 29.13 3.54
C HIS A 13 8.54 27.62 3.28
N LEU A 14 9.11 26.76 4.11
CA LEU A 14 8.87 25.32 4.05
C LEU A 14 7.39 24.99 4.19
N GLN A 15 6.71 25.51 5.21
CA GLN A 15 5.28 25.25 5.43
C GLN A 15 4.41 25.71 4.25
N LEU A 16 4.66 26.90 3.70
CA LEU A 16 3.95 27.38 2.51
C LEU A 16 4.24 26.50 1.30
N GLY A 17 5.51 26.11 1.11
CA GLY A 17 5.91 25.18 0.06
C GLY A 17 5.15 23.85 0.12
N VAL A 18 5.04 23.26 1.31
CA VAL A 18 4.27 22.03 1.57
C VAL A 18 2.78 22.23 1.25
N LEU A 19 2.19 23.36 1.68
CA LEU A 19 0.78 23.66 1.42
C LEU A 19 0.48 23.81 -0.07
N HIS A 20 1.28 24.60 -0.79
CA HIS A 20 1.16 24.77 -2.23
C HIS A 20 1.37 23.45 -2.98
N ALA A 21 2.34 22.62 -2.55
CA ALA A 21 2.54 21.28 -3.12
C ALA A 21 1.29 20.41 -2.94
N GLY A 22 0.68 20.42 -1.75
CA GLY A 22 -0.57 19.70 -1.48
C GLY A 22 -1.78 20.20 -2.30
N LEU A 23 -1.76 21.45 -2.75
CA LEU A 23 -2.75 22.04 -3.66
C LEU A 23 -2.40 21.83 -5.15
N SER A 24 -1.30 21.14 -5.45
CA SER A 24 -0.74 21.02 -6.82
C SER A 24 -0.37 22.37 -7.49
N GLU A 25 -0.15 23.41 -6.68
CA GLU A 25 0.33 24.73 -7.11
C GLU A 25 1.87 24.70 -7.19
N HIS A 26 2.38 23.94 -8.16
CA HIS A 26 3.78 23.53 -8.21
C HIS A 26 4.76 24.69 -8.34
N GLU A 27 4.45 25.74 -9.10
CA GLU A 27 5.32 26.91 -9.25
C GLU A 27 5.48 27.66 -7.93
N GLN A 28 4.38 27.87 -7.20
CA GLN A 28 4.39 28.51 -5.88
C GLN A 28 5.13 27.64 -4.87
N ALA A 29 4.89 26.33 -4.89
CA ALA A 29 5.58 25.37 -4.04
C ALA A 29 7.10 25.46 -4.25
N ILE A 30 7.57 25.43 -5.50
CA ILE A 30 8.99 25.55 -5.85
C ILE A 30 9.57 26.86 -5.32
N GLY A 31 8.93 28.00 -5.60
CA GLY A 31 9.46 29.30 -5.17
C GLY A 31 9.59 29.42 -3.64
N HIS A 32 8.62 28.87 -2.88
CA HIS A 32 8.70 28.83 -1.43
C HIS A 32 9.79 27.86 -0.93
N LEU A 33 9.91 26.67 -1.52
CA LEU A 33 10.91 25.68 -1.12
C LEU A 33 12.34 26.11 -1.46
N GLU A 34 12.55 26.71 -2.63
CA GLU A 34 13.83 27.33 -3.00
C GLU A 34 14.20 28.43 -2.01
N LYS A 35 13.24 29.28 -1.62
CA LYS A 35 13.48 30.31 -0.61
C LYS A 35 13.81 29.74 0.77
N ALA A 36 13.17 28.63 1.16
CA ALA A 36 13.52 27.92 2.39
C ALA A 36 14.97 27.42 2.35
N LEU A 37 15.40 26.87 1.20
CA LEU A 37 16.77 26.38 0.99
C LEU A 37 17.81 27.50 0.83
N GLU A 38 17.45 28.69 0.33
CA GLU A 38 18.33 29.86 0.36
C GLU A 38 18.63 30.30 1.80
N LEU A 39 17.62 30.24 2.68
CA LEU A 39 17.75 30.62 4.08
C LEU A 39 18.37 29.51 4.94
N ALA A 40 18.14 28.24 4.58
CA ALA A 40 18.67 27.06 5.25
C ALA A 40 19.04 25.97 4.21
N PRO A 41 20.27 26.01 3.64
CA PRO A 41 20.68 25.11 2.55
C PRO A 41 20.71 23.61 2.89
N ASP A 42 20.82 23.30 4.18
CA ASP A 42 20.92 21.95 4.74
C ASP A 42 19.60 21.50 5.40
N ASP A 43 18.46 22.05 4.98
CA ASP A 43 17.14 21.61 5.41
C ASP A 43 16.70 20.36 4.61
N ALA A 44 16.82 19.19 5.24
CA ALA A 44 16.44 17.91 4.63
C ALA A 44 14.95 17.83 4.28
N ASP A 45 14.07 18.46 5.06
CA ASP A 45 12.62 18.43 4.82
C ASP A 45 12.26 19.28 3.59
N ALA A 46 12.89 20.45 3.44
CA ALA A 46 12.74 21.29 2.24
C ALA A 46 13.32 20.62 0.98
N LEU A 47 14.48 19.95 1.09
CA LEU A 47 15.05 19.17 -0.02
C LEU A 47 14.14 18.01 -0.42
N CYS A 48 13.62 17.26 0.55
CA CYS A 48 12.69 16.15 0.29
C CYS A 48 11.42 16.66 -0.38
N MET A 49 10.79 17.71 0.15
CA MET A 49 9.56 18.26 -0.42
C MET A 49 9.78 18.83 -1.84
N LEU A 50 10.90 19.52 -2.09
CA LEU A 50 11.23 19.98 -3.44
C LEU A 50 11.46 18.79 -4.38
N GLY A 51 12.11 17.73 -3.91
CA GLY A 51 12.26 16.47 -4.64
C GLY A 51 10.91 15.85 -5.00
N THR A 52 9.95 15.84 -4.07
CA THR A 52 8.57 15.37 -4.31
C THR A 52 7.90 16.19 -5.40
N VAL A 53 7.97 17.52 -5.34
CA VAL A 53 7.42 18.39 -6.39
C VAL A 53 8.10 18.14 -7.75
N MET A 54 9.41 17.89 -7.78
CA MET A 54 10.10 17.52 -9.02
C MET A 54 9.66 16.16 -9.56
N ASN A 55 9.40 15.18 -8.71
CA ASN A 55 8.82 13.88 -9.10
C ASN A 55 7.43 14.06 -9.73
N ASP A 56 6.60 14.92 -9.14
CA ASP A 56 5.25 15.23 -9.62
C ASP A 56 5.27 15.85 -11.02
N LEU A 57 6.25 16.74 -11.24
CA LEU A 57 6.57 17.34 -12.54
C LEU A 57 7.35 16.40 -13.47
N ARG A 58 7.59 15.15 -13.06
CA ARG A 58 8.33 14.11 -13.81
C ARG A 58 9.77 14.48 -14.15
N ARG A 59 10.37 15.38 -13.36
CA ARG A 59 11.78 15.79 -13.44
C ARG A 59 12.62 14.86 -12.57
N TYR A 60 12.61 13.58 -12.91
CA TYR A 60 13.14 12.51 -12.05
C TYR A 60 14.63 12.66 -11.75
N GLU A 61 15.45 13.14 -12.69
CA GLU A 61 16.88 13.39 -12.46
C GLU A 61 17.10 14.43 -11.34
N GLN A 62 16.31 15.52 -11.36
CA GLN A 62 16.40 16.56 -10.33
C GLN A 62 15.88 16.04 -8.99
N ALA A 63 14.77 15.29 -9.02
CA ALA A 63 14.22 14.66 -7.83
C ALA A 63 15.22 13.71 -7.15
N VAL A 64 15.88 12.83 -7.92
CA VAL A 64 16.93 11.93 -7.42
C VAL A 64 18.04 12.71 -6.72
N ALA A 65 18.56 13.77 -7.34
CA ALA A 65 19.63 14.58 -6.76
C ALA A 65 19.20 15.26 -5.44
N LEU A 66 17.95 15.74 -5.37
CA LEU A 66 17.39 16.37 -4.17
C LEU A 66 17.21 15.36 -3.04
N PHE A 67 16.68 14.17 -3.32
CA PHE A 67 16.54 13.11 -2.31
C PHE A 67 17.90 12.60 -1.83
N GLU A 68 18.87 12.41 -2.72
CA GLU A 68 20.23 12.00 -2.33
C GLU A 68 20.90 13.04 -1.42
N ARG A 69 20.67 14.34 -1.67
CA ARG A 69 21.11 15.40 -0.75
C ARG A 69 20.38 15.35 0.59
N ALA A 70 19.05 15.19 0.59
CA ALA A 70 18.27 15.06 1.82
C ALA A 70 18.75 13.85 2.65
N LEU A 71 19.05 12.73 1.99
CA LEU A 71 19.53 11.50 2.63
C LEU A 71 21.00 11.59 3.07
N ALA A 72 21.83 12.41 2.44
CA ALA A 72 23.18 12.70 2.92
C ALA A 72 23.15 13.47 4.26
N LEU A 73 22.14 14.32 4.45
CA LEU A 73 21.93 15.08 5.69
C LEU A 73 21.20 14.26 6.76
N ARG A 74 20.20 13.46 6.34
CA ARG A 74 19.36 12.63 7.20
C ARG A 74 19.23 11.21 6.61
N PRO A 75 20.18 10.30 6.87
CA PRO A 75 20.17 8.94 6.29
C PRO A 75 18.97 8.08 6.69
N ASP A 76 18.33 8.39 7.82
CA ASP A 76 17.15 7.72 8.38
C ASP A 76 15.81 8.36 7.94
N PHE A 77 15.81 9.18 6.89
CA PHE A 77 14.60 9.79 6.35
C PHE A 77 13.81 8.82 5.47
N ALA A 78 12.88 8.06 6.07
CA ALA A 78 12.11 7.02 5.40
C ALA A 78 11.32 7.51 4.17
N GLU A 79 10.74 8.71 4.24
CA GLU A 79 10.01 9.33 3.13
C GLU A 79 10.91 9.66 1.93
N ALA A 80 12.11 10.22 2.18
CA ALA A 80 13.08 10.47 1.12
C ALA A 80 13.57 9.18 0.45
N HIS A 81 13.76 8.09 1.22
CA HIS A 81 14.05 6.77 0.64
C HIS A 81 12.89 6.27 -0.24
N PHE A 82 11.65 6.41 0.20
CA PHE A 82 10.48 6.01 -0.59
C PHE A 82 10.39 6.78 -1.91
N ASN A 83 10.48 8.11 -1.85
CA ASN A 83 10.34 8.96 -3.04
C ASN A 83 11.54 8.83 -3.99
N LEU A 84 12.74 8.57 -3.47
CA LEU A 84 13.90 8.18 -4.28
C LEU A 84 13.67 6.85 -4.99
N GLY A 85 13.04 5.88 -4.31
CA GLY A 85 12.65 4.61 -4.90
C GLY A 85 11.72 4.78 -6.09
N LEU A 86 10.68 5.61 -5.96
CA LEU A 86 9.76 5.95 -7.05
C LEU A 86 10.49 6.64 -8.20
N ALA A 87 11.33 7.64 -7.91
CA ALA A 87 12.09 8.38 -8.93
C ALA A 87 13.03 7.47 -9.73
N ARG A 88 13.73 6.55 -9.04
CA ARG A 88 14.60 5.55 -9.68
C ARG A 88 13.83 4.53 -10.49
N PHE A 89 12.66 4.10 -10.00
CA PHE A 89 11.78 3.19 -10.73
C PHE A 89 11.32 3.79 -12.06
N GLU A 90 10.89 5.05 -12.06
CA GLU A 90 10.48 5.74 -13.29
C GLU A 90 11.64 5.99 -14.27
N ARG A 91 12.89 5.98 -13.76
CA ARG A 91 14.12 6.02 -14.58
C ARG A 91 14.64 4.63 -14.98
N ALA A 92 13.87 3.58 -14.75
CA ALA A 92 14.25 2.18 -14.99
C ALA A 92 15.50 1.70 -14.20
N ASP A 93 15.90 2.39 -13.13
CA ASP A 93 16.90 1.91 -12.17
C ASP A 93 16.24 1.01 -11.12
N PHE A 94 15.90 -0.21 -11.54
CA PHE A 94 15.17 -1.16 -10.68
C PHE A 94 15.95 -1.57 -9.44
N ARG A 95 17.27 -1.74 -9.57
CA ARG A 95 18.13 -2.15 -8.45
C ARG A 95 18.22 -1.04 -7.41
N GLY A 96 18.45 0.20 -7.85
CA GLY A 96 18.46 1.36 -6.97
C GLY A 96 17.09 1.63 -6.35
N ALA A 97 16.01 1.44 -7.10
CA ALA A 97 14.64 1.55 -6.59
C ALA A 97 14.35 0.52 -5.48
N ALA A 98 14.62 -0.76 -5.74
CA ALA A 98 14.44 -1.84 -4.76
C ALA A 98 15.26 -1.61 -3.49
N HIS A 99 16.51 -1.13 -3.63
CA HIS A 99 17.33 -0.77 -2.48
C HIS A 99 16.70 0.35 -1.64
N SER A 100 16.25 1.43 -2.29
CA SER A 100 15.60 2.56 -1.64
C SER A 100 14.30 2.16 -0.92
N PHE A 101 13.44 1.35 -1.56
CA PHE A 101 12.23 0.83 -0.93
C PHE A 101 12.54 -0.09 0.27
N ALA A 102 13.55 -0.95 0.16
CA ALA A 102 13.98 -1.79 1.27
C ALA A 102 14.46 -0.96 2.46
N ARG A 103 15.23 0.12 2.22
CA ARG A 103 15.64 1.05 3.28
C ARG A 103 14.44 1.76 3.94
N CYS A 104 13.46 2.21 3.16
CA CYS A 104 12.22 2.77 3.68
C CYS A 104 11.50 1.77 4.61
N ALA A 105 11.30 0.53 4.15
CA ALA A 105 10.64 -0.51 4.94
C ALA A 105 11.40 -0.84 6.24
N VAL A 106 12.73 -0.90 6.19
CA VAL A 106 13.59 -1.10 7.37
C VAL A 106 13.45 0.03 8.38
N LEU A 107 13.40 1.28 7.93
CA LEU A 107 13.25 2.42 8.83
C LEU A 107 11.86 2.43 9.49
N ASN A 108 10.83 2.02 8.74
CA ASN A 108 9.45 1.99 9.23
C ASN A 108 9.16 0.78 10.15
N ARG A 109 9.73 -0.39 9.88
CA ARG A 109 9.36 -1.66 10.53
C ARG A 109 10.52 -2.40 11.20
N GLY A 110 11.73 -1.88 11.08
CA GLY A 110 12.95 -2.54 11.50
C GLY A 110 13.45 -3.54 10.46
N GLU A 111 14.73 -3.85 10.55
CA GLU A 111 15.38 -4.89 9.76
C GLU A 111 14.69 -6.26 9.93
N PRO A 112 14.60 -7.07 8.87
CA PRO A 112 14.10 -8.44 8.95
C PRO A 112 14.78 -9.26 10.03
N TRP A 113 14.02 -10.18 10.63
CA TRP A 113 14.60 -11.14 11.56
C TRP A 113 15.57 -12.08 10.84
N SER A 114 16.74 -12.33 11.43
CA SER A 114 17.78 -13.19 10.85
C SER A 114 18.25 -14.26 11.83
N GLU A 115 18.98 -15.27 11.34
CA GLU A 115 19.58 -16.30 12.19
C GLU A 115 20.56 -15.72 13.22
N ALA A 116 21.32 -14.69 12.84
CA ALA A 116 22.19 -13.95 13.75
C ALA A 116 21.42 -13.23 14.86
N ARG A 117 20.17 -12.82 14.61
CA ARG A 117 19.26 -12.24 15.63
C ARG A 117 18.68 -13.28 16.60
N ARG A 118 18.88 -14.59 16.36
CA ARG A 118 18.44 -15.66 17.27
C ARG A 118 19.31 -15.78 18.52
N ALA A 119 20.61 -15.43 18.44
CA ALA A 119 21.59 -15.67 19.50
C ALA A 119 21.28 -14.94 20.81
N ALA A 120 20.45 -13.92 20.74
CA ALA A 120 19.92 -13.28 21.91
C ALA A 120 18.54 -12.77 21.55
N LEU A 121 17.51 -13.41 22.09
CA LEU A 121 16.26 -12.75 22.47
C LEU A 121 16.62 -11.61 23.46
N SER A 122 17.41 -10.63 23.02
CA SER A 122 18.06 -9.57 23.77
C SER A 122 17.51 -8.22 23.30
N PRO A 123 17.47 -7.23 24.21
CA PRO A 123 16.91 -5.91 23.96
C PRO A 123 17.83 -5.08 23.05
N GLN A 124 17.78 -5.33 21.75
CA GLN A 124 18.11 -4.26 20.81
C GLN A 124 16.89 -3.32 20.75
N PRO A 125 17.07 -2.00 20.87
CA PRO A 125 15.95 -1.08 20.81
C PRO A 125 15.27 -1.23 19.46
N SER A 126 14.01 -1.64 19.53
CA SER A 126 13.02 -1.43 18.49
C SER A 126 13.16 -0.02 17.88
N PRO A 127 12.99 0.17 16.54
CA PRO A 127 12.54 1.47 16.08
C PRO A 127 11.35 1.87 16.95
N PRO A 128 11.35 3.06 17.57
CA PRO A 128 10.28 3.45 18.45
C PRO A 128 9.01 3.56 17.62
N PHE A 129 8.15 2.54 17.70
CA PHE A 129 6.80 2.65 17.18
C PHE A 129 6.03 3.60 18.09
N PRO A 130 5.24 4.53 17.53
CA PRO A 130 4.26 5.25 18.32
C PRO A 130 3.38 4.25 19.10
N PRO A 131 3.00 4.52 20.35
CA PRO A 131 2.19 3.59 21.15
C PRO A 131 0.92 3.11 20.44
N GLU A 132 0.30 3.97 19.64
CA GLU A 132 -0.86 3.67 18.81
C GLU A 132 -0.58 2.64 17.71
N ASP A 133 0.63 2.60 17.16
CA ASP A 133 1.01 1.60 16.15
C ASP A 133 1.35 0.26 16.80
N MET A 134 1.76 0.24 18.08
CA MET A 134 1.90 -1.00 18.84
C MET A 134 0.58 -1.57 19.35
N ALA A 135 -0.52 -0.83 19.23
CA ALA A 135 -1.83 -1.30 19.65
C ALA A 135 -2.26 -2.55 18.85
N VAL A 136 -2.91 -3.48 19.56
CA VAL A 136 -3.25 -4.80 19.02
C VAL A 136 -4.76 -4.97 18.88
N ASN A 137 -5.19 -5.88 18.01
CA ASN A 137 -6.56 -6.35 17.95
C ASN A 137 -6.62 -7.85 17.64
N GLU A 138 -7.82 -8.43 17.80
CA GLU A 138 -8.04 -9.87 17.60
C GLU A 138 -7.72 -10.32 16.17
N ILE A 139 -8.10 -9.52 15.16
CA ILE A 139 -7.92 -9.82 13.74
C ILE A 139 -6.44 -10.01 13.41
N LYS A 140 -5.60 -9.03 13.77
CA LYS A 140 -4.17 -9.08 13.50
C LYS A 140 -3.47 -10.20 14.27
N LEU A 141 -3.79 -10.38 15.55
CA LEU A 141 -3.17 -11.41 16.37
C LEU A 141 -3.53 -12.82 15.87
N ARG A 142 -4.80 -13.07 15.51
CA ARG A 142 -5.22 -14.33 14.89
C ARG A 142 -4.51 -14.56 13.57
N HIS A 143 -4.48 -13.56 12.69
CA HIS A 143 -3.74 -13.63 11.44
C HIS A 143 -2.27 -14.01 11.66
N ASP A 144 -1.60 -13.35 12.61
CA ASP A 144 -0.18 -13.59 12.87
C ASP A 144 0.09 -14.97 13.45
N CYS A 145 -0.76 -15.46 14.37
CA CYS A 145 -0.71 -16.83 14.85
C CYS A 145 -0.76 -17.83 13.70
N GLU A 146 -1.74 -17.68 12.81
CA GLU A 146 -1.93 -18.56 11.67
C GLU A 146 -0.79 -18.45 10.64
N GLN A 147 -0.28 -17.23 10.39
CA GLN A 147 0.84 -17.02 9.49
C GLN A 147 2.13 -17.65 10.03
N ILE A 148 2.42 -17.49 11.32
CA ILE A 148 3.59 -18.11 11.95
C ILE A 148 3.48 -19.64 11.89
N GLU A 149 2.29 -20.20 12.16
CA GLU A 149 2.03 -21.63 12.05
C GLU A 149 2.21 -22.15 10.62
N TYR A 150 1.69 -21.42 9.64
CA TYR A 150 1.88 -21.71 8.21
C TYR A 150 3.36 -21.72 7.81
N LEU A 151 4.11 -20.69 8.20
CA LEU A 151 5.54 -20.57 7.90
C LEU A 151 6.39 -21.63 8.60
N LEU A 152 6.05 -22.00 9.85
CA LEU A 152 6.66 -23.13 10.56
C LEU A 152 6.40 -24.46 9.84
N GLY A 153 5.16 -24.66 9.35
CA GLY A 153 4.77 -25.85 8.59
C GLY A 153 5.54 -26.00 7.27
N LEU A 154 5.84 -24.88 6.60
CA LEU A 154 6.67 -24.83 5.40
C LEU A 154 8.18 -24.91 5.68
N GLY A 155 8.61 -24.87 6.95
CA GLY A 155 10.02 -24.80 7.32
C GLY A 155 10.70 -23.47 6.95
N ARG A 156 9.93 -22.40 6.71
CA ARG A 156 10.46 -21.04 6.47
C ARG A 156 10.96 -20.37 7.74
N LEU A 157 10.35 -20.73 8.87
CA LEU A 157 10.78 -20.29 10.18
C LEU A 157 11.44 -21.45 10.95
N PRO A 158 12.49 -21.17 11.74
CA PRO A 158 13.11 -22.17 12.59
C PRO A 158 12.15 -22.57 13.73
N LYS A 159 12.31 -23.79 14.25
CA LYS A 159 11.43 -24.35 15.29
C LYS A 159 11.34 -23.50 16.56
N SER A 160 12.33 -22.65 16.84
CA SER A 160 12.31 -21.70 17.97
C SER A 160 11.16 -20.69 17.91
N TYR A 161 10.59 -20.42 16.72
CA TYR A 161 9.41 -19.55 16.58
C TYR A 161 8.13 -20.15 17.17
N ARG A 162 8.14 -21.41 17.62
CA ARG A 162 7.04 -21.97 18.41
C ARG A 162 6.85 -21.19 19.71
N GLU A 163 7.91 -20.73 20.35
CA GLU A 163 7.80 -19.92 21.57
C GLU A 163 7.16 -18.55 21.29
N VAL A 164 7.50 -17.95 20.15
CA VAL A 164 6.88 -16.70 19.67
C VAL A 164 5.38 -16.94 19.44
N LEU A 165 5.02 -18.00 18.72
CA LEU A 165 3.63 -18.37 18.45
C LEU A 165 2.82 -18.54 19.76
N GLU A 166 3.37 -19.22 20.76
CA GLU A 166 2.71 -19.39 22.05
C GLU A 166 2.52 -18.05 22.80
N ASP A 167 3.45 -17.10 22.66
CA ASP A 167 3.29 -15.76 23.23
C ASP A 167 2.19 -14.95 22.53
N TYR A 168 2.09 -15.04 21.21
CA TYR A 168 0.96 -14.47 20.44
C TYR A 168 -0.37 -15.10 20.84
N ARG A 169 -0.44 -16.43 21.02
CA ARG A 169 -1.66 -17.14 21.43
C ARG A 169 -2.14 -16.68 22.80
N ARG A 170 -1.24 -16.53 23.78
CA ARG A 170 -1.59 -15.97 25.09
C ARG A 170 -2.15 -14.56 24.97
N LEU A 171 -1.48 -13.67 24.23
CA LEU A 171 -1.98 -12.31 24.02
C LEU A 171 -3.33 -12.29 23.29
N LEU A 172 -3.52 -13.17 22.30
CA LEU A 172 -4.80 -13.28 21.58
C LEU A 172 -5.94 -13.66 22.52
N GLU A 173 -5.75 -14.63 23.42
CA GLU A 173 -6.77 -14.98 24.43
C GLU A 173 -7.08 -13.79 25.36
N GLU A 174 -6.07 -12.98 25.69
CA GLU A 174 -6.28 -11.77 26.48
C GLU A 174 -7.05 -10.69 25.72
N VAL A 175 -6.95 -10.60 24.39
CA VAL A 175 -7.62 -9.54 23.61
C VAL A 175 -9.01 -9.96 23.12
N ARG A 176 -9.24 -11.27 22.97
CA ARG A 176 -10.45 -11.84 22.38
C ARG A 176 -11.72 -11.28 23.02
N GLY A 177 -12.63 -10.78 22.18
CA GLY A 177 -13.92 -10.25 22.61
C GLY A 177 -13.89 -8.96 23.43
N LYS A 178 -12.72 -8.32 23.64
CA LYS A 178 -12.62 -7.09 24.44
C LYS A 178 -12.91 -5.80 23.68
N VAL A 179 -12.79 -5.81 22.35
CA VAL A 179 -12.94 -4.62 21.52
C VAL A 179 -13.75 -4.91 20.26
N SER A 180 -14.38 -3.85 19.73
CA SER A 180 -15.06 -3.92 18.45
C SER A 180 -14.08 -4.19 17.30
N ILE A 181 -14.58 -4.70 16.18
CA ILE A 181 -13.81 -5.08 14.96
C ILE A 181 -12.84 -3.99 14.47
N GLY A 182 -13.18 -2.71 14.66
CA GLY A 182 -12.37 -1.57 14.23
C GLY A 182 -11.50 -0.93 15.30
N SER A 183 -11.53 -1.46 16.52
CA SER A 183 -10.83 -0.89 17.67
C SER A 183 -9.57 -1.67 18.00
N VAL A 184 -8.62 -0.99 18.62
CA VAL A 184 -7.36 -1.56 19.11
C VAL A 184 -7.28 -1.41 20.62
N VAL A 185 -6.51 -2.27 21.28
CA VAL A 185 -6.16 -2.14 22.69
C VAL A 185 -4.69 -1.76 22.84
N PRO A 186 -4.33 -0.94 23.84
CA PRO A 186 -2.94 -0.71 24.19
C PRO A 186 -2.21 -2.03 24.48
N PHE A 187 -0.95 -2.11 24.04
CA PHE A 187 -0.13 -3.31 24.19
C PHE A 187 0.94 -3.10 25.26
N ASP A 188 0.94 -3.97 26.27
CA ASP A 188 1.99 -4.03 27.28
C ASP A 188 3.08 -5.04 26.87
N GLY A 189 4.15 -4.52 26.28
CA GLY A 189 5.28 -5.34 25.84
C GLY A 189 6.04 -6.06 26.95
N ALA A 190 5.89 -5.66 28.22
CA ALA A 190 6.55 -6.34 29.34
C ALA A 190 5.93 -7.72 29.62
N ARG A 191 4.63 -7.87 29.37
CA ARG A 191 3.90 -9.14 29.56
C ARG A 191 4.09 -10.12 28.40
N HIS A 192 4.40 -9.61 27.21
CA HIS A 192 4.61 -10.39 25.99
C HIS A 192 5.90 -9.98 25.26
N PRO A 193 7.07 -10.34 25.82
CA PRO A 193 8.35 -9.86 25.31
C PRO A 193 8.70 -10.41 23.91
N LEU A 194 8.15 -11.55 23.49
CA LEU A 194 8.40 -12.09 22.16
C LEU A 194 7.51 -11.41 21.12
N VAL A 195 6.25 -11.15 21.47
CA VAL A 195 5.35 -10.31 20.64
C VAL A 195 5.95 -8.92 20.47
N ALA A 196 6.40 -8.27 21.55
CA ALA A 196 6.96 -6.91 21.50
C ALA A 196 8.13 -6.75 20.53
N ARG A 197 8.81 -7.85 20.20
CA ARG A 197 9.98 -7.87 19.32
C ARG A 197 9.68 -8.25 17.87
N THR A 198 8.54 -8.88 17.63
CA THR A 198 8.19 -9.46 16.32
C THR A 198 6.93 -8.85 15.74
N TYR A 199 6.11 -8.18 16.56
CA TYR A 199 4.87 -7.56 16.15
C TYR A 199 5.11 -6.41 15.19
N LYS A 200 4.41 -6.48 14.05
CA LYS A 200 4.58 -5.57 12.91
C LYS A 200 6.03 -5.42 12.46
N ARG A 201 6.80 -6.51 12.53
CA ARG A 201 8.15 -6.56 11.95
C ARG A 201 8.24 -7.65 10.91
N PRO A 202 9.07 -7.45 9.88
CA PRO A 202 9.41 -8.55 8.99
C PRO A 202 10.16 -9.65 9.77
N ILE A 203 9.51 -10.79 10.01
CA ILE A 203 10.18 -12.02 10.50
C ILE A 203 10.48 -12.98 9.35
N TYR A 204 9.75 -12.85 8.25
CA TYR A 204 10.01 -13.53 7.00
C TYR A 204 9.56 -12.65 5.84
N LEU A 205 10.43 -12.45 4.86
CA LEU A 205 10.10 -11.83 3.59
C LEU A 205 10.34 -12.88 2.51
N ALA A 206 9.30 -13.20 1.76
CA ALA A 206 9.42 -14.17 0.69
C ALA A 206 10.14 -13.54 -0.49
N GLU A 207 11.10 -14.28 -1.04
CA GLU A 207 11.78 -13.96 -2.29
C GLU A 207 11.42 -15.06 -3.29
N PRO A 208 10.28 -14.95 -4.00
CA PRO A 208 9.95 -15.88 -5.06
C PRO A 208 11.10 -15.92 -6.07
N PRO A 209 11.43 -17.09 -6.64
CA PRO A 209 12.53 -17.20 -7.58
C PRO A 209 12.30 -16.25 -8.77
N PRO A 210 13.38 -15.71 -9.37
CA PRO A 210 13.26 -14.89 -10.57
C PRO A 210 12.43 -15.63 -11.63
N LEU A 211 11.36 -15.00 -12.08
CA LEU A 211 10.52 -15.54 -13.14
C LEU A 211 11.05 -15.09 -14.50
N GLU A 212 11.31 -16.09 -15.35
CA GLU A 212 11.59 -15.90 -16.76
C GLU A 212 10.28 -15.69 -17.54
N GLY A 213 10.31 -14.80 -18.54
CA GLY A 213 9.16 -14.52 -19.39
C GLY A 213 8.18 -13.46 -18.84
N PRO A 214 7.04 -13.27 -19.53
CA PRO A 214 6.06 -12.25 -19.20
C PRO A 214 5.29 -12.60 -17.91
N LEU A 215 5.09 -11.60 -17.06
CA LEU A 215 4.31 -11.70 -15.82
C LEU A 215 2.83 -11.40 -16.06
N ILE A 216 2.52 -10.50 -17.01
CA ILE A 216 1.18 -10.28 -17.52
C ILE A 216 0.91 -11.35 -18.57
N ASN A 217 -0.29 -11.91 -18.56
CA ASN A 217 -0.64 -13.01 -19.44
C ASN A 217 -0.51 -12.58 -20.92
N PRO A 218 0.40 -13.20 -21.71
CA PRO A 218 0.67 -12.77 -23.08
C PRO A 218 -0.51 -13.03 -24.03
N ALA A 219 -1.45 -13.90 -23.65
CA ALA A 219 -2.65 -14.20 -24.42
C ALA A 219 -3.75 -13.13 -24.31
N LEU A 220 -3.59 -12.13 -23.44
CA LEU A 220 -4.54 -11.01 -23.34
C LEU A 220 -4.51 -10.16 -24.60
N ASP A 221 -5.70 -9.87 -25.14
CA ASP A 221 -5.90 -8.89 -26.20
C ASP A 221 -5.87 -7.48 -25.58
N SER A 222 -4.68 -6.90 -25.51
CA SER A 222 -4.45 -5.55 -25.00
C SER A 222 -5.34 -4.52 -25.68
N ARG A 223 -5.54 -4.62 -27.01
CA ARG A 223 -6.29 -3.61 -27.75
C ARG A 223 -7.77 -3.68 -27.41
N ALA A 224 -8.33 -4.88 -27.32
CA ALA A 224 -9.72 -5.06 -26.90
C ALA A 224 -9.96 -4.57 -25.47
N ILE A 225 -9.01 -4.79 -24.55
CA ILE A 225 -9.08 -4.29 -23.17
C ILE A 225 -9.11 -2.75 -23.16
N GLU A 226 -8.19 -2.11 -23.88
CA GLU A 226 -8.12 -0.65 -23.96
C GLU A 226 -9.34 -0.03 -24.65
N ASP A 227 -9.83 -0.64 -25.73
CA ASP A 227 -11.04 -0.19 -26.42
C ASP A 227 -12.27 -0.34 -25.52
N GLY A 228 -12.34 -1.43 -24.74
CA GLY A 228 -13.37 -1.64 -23.73
C GLY A 228 -13.32 -0.59 -22.62
N TYR A 229 -12.12 -0.31 -22.09
CA TYR A 229 -11.94 0.72 -21.07
C TYR A 229 -12.31 2.12 -21.59
N LEU A 230 -11.72 2.56 -22.70
CA LEU A 230 -11.89 3.91 -23.25
C LEU A 230 -13.30 4.15 -23.81
N GLY A 231 -13.95 3.09 -24.30
CA GLY A 231 -15.32 3.11 -24.81
C GLY A 231 -16.41 3.04 -23.73
N ALA A 232 -16.10 2.55 -22.53
CA ALA A 232 -17.07 2.42 -21.44
C ALA A 232 -17.44 3.78 -20.81
N ARG A 233 -18.66 3.86 -20.23
CA ARG A 233 -19.11 4.99 -19.41
C ARG A 233 -19.77 4.45 -18.13
N PRO A 234 -19.22 4.70 -16.93
CA PRO A 234 -17.87 5.27 -16.69
C PRO A 234 -16.77 4.34 -17.26
N ASN A 235 -15.52 4.78 -17.31
CA ASN A 235 -14.43 3.94 -17.81
C ASN A 235 -14.14 2.83 -16.79
N ILE A 236 -14.58 1.61 -17.11
CA ILE A 236 -14.37 0.40 -16.34
C ILE A 236 -14.27 -0.79 -17.29
N VAL A 237 -13.28 -1.66 -17.07
CA VAL A 237 -13.14 -2.93 -17.78
C VAL A 237 -12.73 -4.03 -16.81
N THR A 238 -13.25 -5.24 -17.03
CA THR A 238 -12.85 -6.45 -16.29
C THR A 238 -11.96 -7.31 -17.17
N VAL A 239 -10.87 -7.83 -16.61
CA VAL A 239 -9.88 -8.65 -17.31
C VAL A 239 -9.70 -9.95 -16.55
N ASP A 240 -10.09 -11.07 -17.15
CA ASP A 240 -9.89 -12.40 -16.60
C ASP A 240 -8.54 -12.98 -17.02
N GLY A 241 -7.86 -13.63 -16.07
CA GLY A 241 -6.55 -14.23 -16.32
C GLY A 241 -5.46 -13.19 -16.51
N LEU A 242 -5.44 -12.13 -15.68
CA LEU A 242 -4.51 -11.00 -15.79
C LEU A 242 -3.04 -11.46 -15.81
N LEU A 243 -2.66 -12.26 -14.81
CA LEU A 243 -1.28 -12.70 -14.63
C LEU A 243 -1.03 -14.04 -15.32
N ALA A 244 0.18 -14.22 -15.81
CA ALA A 244 0.68 -15.53 -16.22
C ALA A 244 0.66 -16.51 -15.03
N PRO A 245 0.44 -17.82 -15.23
CA PRO A 245 0.30 -18.77 -14.12
C PRO A 245 1.49 -18.80 -13.15
N GLY A 246 2.72 -18.61 -13.65
CA GLY A 246 3.92 -18.50 -12.82
C GLY A 246 3.92 -17.27 -11.93
N ALA A 247 3.55 -16.10 -12.49
CA ALA A 247 3.44 -14.84 -11.77
C ALA A 247 2.36 -14.89 -10.69
N LEU A 248 1.18 -15.46 -10.99
CA LEU A 248 0.12 -15.64 -10.00
C LEU A 248 0.58 -16.51 -8.81
N ARG A 249 1.25 -17.64 -9.07
CA ARG A 249 1.78 -18.51 -8.00
C ARG A 249 2.84 -17.79 -7.17
N ALA A 250 3.78 -17.09 -7.79
CA ALA A 250 4.83 -16.35 -7.10
C ALA A 250 4.25 -15.22 -6.24
N LEU A 251 3.23 -14.53 -6.74
CA LEU A 251 2.57 -13.43 -6.02
C LEU A 251 1.75 -13.96 -4.83
N ARG A 252 1.04 -15.08 -5.00
CA ARG A 252 0.40 -15.80 -3.89
C ARG A 252 1.40 -16.19 -2.82
N GLN A 253 2.53 -16.78 -3.22
CA GLN A 253 3.60 -17.14 -2.29
C GLN A 253 4.09 -15.89 -1.53
N TYR A 254 4.38 -14.80 -2.25
CA TYR A 254 4.82 -13.55 -1.64
C TYR A 254 3.82 -13.01 -0.61
N CYS A 255 2.54 -12.95 -0.94
CA CYS A 255 1.49 -12.42 -0.07
C CYS A 255 1.15 -13.34 1.13
N LEU A 256 1.27 -14.66 0.97
CA LEU A 256 1.00 -15.64 2.02
C LEU A 256 2.19 -15.81 2.97
N GLU A 257 3.42 -15.76 2.47
CA GLU A 257 4.61 -16.00 3.28
C GLU A 257 5.18 -14.72 3.90
N SER A 258 5.12 -13.57 3.22
CA SER A 258 5.73 -12.34 3.75
C SER A 258 4.94 -11.76 4.93
N THR A 259 5.63 -11.41 6.01
CA THR A 259 5.04 -10.84 7.23
C THR A 259 4.99 -9.30 7.13
N ILE A 260 4.14 -8.81 6.23
CA ILE A 260 4.03 -7.39 5.83
C ILE A 260 2.65 -6.78 6.10
N TRP A 261 1.74 -7.56 6.68
CA TRP A 261 0.34 -7.20 6.91
C TRP A 261 0.15 -6.35 8.16
N ASN A 262 0.77 -5.18 8.22
CA ASN A 262 0.94 -4.41 9.46
C ASN A 262 -0.21 -3.45 9.79
N ASN A 263 -1.05 -3.12 8.81
CA ASN A 263 -2.01 -2.03 8.96
C ASN A 263 -3.38 -2.59 9.32
N ILE A 264 -3.84 -2.27 10.53
CA ILE A 264 -5.11 -2.77 11.05
C ILE A 264 -6.24 -1.88 10.57
N LYS A 265 -7.26 -2.49 9.97
CA LYS A 265 -8.50 -1.82 9.57
C LYS A 265 -9.70 -2.65 10.03
N PRO A 266 -10.90 -2.05 10.12
CA PRO A 266 -12.09 -2.82 10.45
C PRO A 266 -12.34 -3.90 9.39
N GLY A 267 -12.15 -5.17 9.75
CA GLY A 267 -12.42 -6.32 8.89
C GLY A 267 -11.29 -6.78 7.96
N TYR A 268 -10.15 -6.08 7.90
CA TYR A 268 -9.03 -6.47 7.04
C TYR A 268 -7.68 -5.95 7.53
N LEU A 269 -6.61 -6.54 6.99
CA LEU A 269 -5.23 -6.10 7.18
C LEU A 269 -4.66 -5.54 5.89
N GLY A 270 -3.88 -4.46 5.99
CA GLY A 270 -3.21 -3.83 4.87
C GLY A 270 -1.69 -3.96 4.88
N ALA A 271 -1.14 -4.13 3.70
CA ALA A 271 0.28 -4.03 3.40
C ALA A 271 0.46 -2.93 2.34
N TYR A 272 1.20 -1.88 2.64
CA TYR A 272 1.39 -0.72 1.76
C TYR A 272 2.79 -0.66 1.18
N PHE A 273 2.93 0.05 0.07
CA PHE A 273 4.19 0.24 -0.67
C PHE A 273 5.35 0.67 0.25
N PHE A 274 5.18 1.75 1.00
CA PHE A 274 6.16 2.28 1.96
C PHE A 274 6.36 1.37 3.19
N ASP A 275 5.58 0.30 3.31
CA ASP A 275 5.50 -0.55 4.49
C ASP A 275 5.85 -2.03 4.20
N GLY A 276 6.64 -2.24 3.15
CA GLY A 276 7.18 -3.54 2.77
C GLY A 276 6.40 -4.28 1.69
N PHE A 277 5.26 -3.76 1.19
CA PHE A 277 4.56 -4.29 0.02
C PHE A 277 5.23 -3.84 -1.29
N CYS A 278 6.52 -4.14 -1.42
CA CYS A 278 7.35 -3.76 -2.57
C CYS A 278 8.45 -4.81 -2.79
N SER A 279 8.17 -5.75 -3.69
CA SER A 279 9.16 -6.71 -4.19
C SER A 279 9.47 -6.42 -5.65
N GLU A 280 10.61 -6.93 -6.15
CA GLU A 280 10.93 -6.88 -7.58
C GLU A 280 9.80 -7.46 -8.44
N LEU A 281 9.14 -8.53 -7.97
CA LEU A 281 7.98 -9.12 -8.62
C LEU A 281 6.84 -8.09 -8.79
N LEU A 282 6.46 -7.39 -7.72
CA LEU A 282 5.39 -6.37 -7.78
C LEU A 282 5.75 -5.21 -8.72
N LEU A 283 6.99 -4.72 -8.65
CA LEU A 283 7.48 -3.64 -9.51
C LEU A 283 7.48 -4.04 -10.99
N ARG A 284 7.90 -5.26 -11.32
CA ARG A 284 7.86 -5.79 -12.69
C ARG A 284 6.44 -5.99 -13.19
N ILE A 285 5.51 -6.50 -12.36
CA ILE A 285 4.10 -6.62 -12.74
C ILE A 285 3.54 -5.22 -13.05
N ALA A 286 3.81 -4.23 -12.19
CA ALA A 286 3.33 -2.87 -12.40
C ALA A 286 3.86 -2.25 -13.70
N LEU A 287 5.16 -2.43 -13.98
CA LEU A 287 5.77 -1.97 -15.23
C LEU A 287 5.16 -2.66 -16.46
N GLU A 288 5.11 -3.99 -16.45
CA GLU A 288 4.64 -4.76 -17.60
C GLU A 288 3.15 -4.47 -17.88
N LEU A 289 2.34 -4.25 -16.85
CA LEU A 289 0.95 -3.83 -17.03
C LEU A 289 0.85 -2.49 -17.78
N ARG A 290 1.69 -1.53 -17.41
CA ARG A 290 1.78 -0.21 -18.06
C ARG A 290 2.23 -0.33 -19.52
N GLU A 291 3.18 -1.22 -19.81
CA GLU A 291 3.65 -1.50 -21.17
C GLU A 291 2.60 -2.21 -22.03
N ARG A 292 1.81 -3.11 -21.43
CA ARG A 292 0.76 -3.88 -22.11
C ARG A 292 -0.50 -3.09 -22.39
N LEU A 293 -0.77 -2.01 -21.65
CA LEU A 293 -1.95 -1.15 -21.82
C LEU A 293 -1.54 0.33 -22.02
N PRO A 294 -0.78 0.63 -23.09
CA PRO A 294 -0.14 1.92 -23.23
C PRO A 294 -1.09 3.11 -23.45
N ARG A 295 -2.25 2.93 -24.07
CA ARG A 295 -3.25 3.99 -24.28
C ARG A 295 -3.96 4.38 -23.00
N VAL A 296 -3.91 3.53 -21.97
CA VAL A 296 -4.53 3.76 -20.67
C VAL A 296 -3.50 4.23 -19.65
N MET A 297 -2.29 3.65 -19.64
CA MET A 297 -1.34 3.85 -18.52
C MET A 297 0.09 4.27 -18.91
N ARG A 298 0.51 4.24 -20.19
CA ARG A 298 1.95 4.41 -20.56
C ARG A 298 2.61 5.61 -19.88
N ASP A 299 1.92 6.75 -19.93
CA ASP A 299 2.43 8.01 -19.43
C ASP A 299 1.93 8.30 -18.01
N LEU A 300 1.45 7.30 -17.28
CA LEU A 300 1.00 7.44 -15.90
C LEU A 300 2.03 6.82 -14.96
N PRO A 301 2.73 7.62 -14.11
CA PRO A 301 3.67 7.08 -13.15
C PRO A 301 2.94 6.24 -12.10
N LEU A 302 3.58 5.18 -11.60
CA LEU A 302 3.05 4.43 -10.48
C LEU A 302 3.09 5.32 -9.23
N GLN A 303 1.94 5.63 -8.64
CA GLN A 303 1.88 6.45 -7.42
C GLN A 303 1.97 5.59 -6.17
N MET A 304 1.12 4.56 -6.12
CA MET A 304 0.92 3.73 -4.94
C MET A 304 0.59 2.29 -5.31
N MET A 305 0.90 1.38 -4.39
CA MET A 305 0.39 0.03 -4.40
C MET A 305 0.12 -0.49 -3.00
N TRP A 306 -0.81 -1.42 -2.90
CA TRP A 306 -1.08 -2.10 -1.64
C TRP A 306 -1.74 -3.46 -1.87
N GLY A 307 -1.71 -4.27 -0.82
CA GLY A 307 -2.55 -5.45 -0.69
C GLY A 307 -3.48 -5.31 0.50
N TYR A 308 -4.70 -5.84 0.39
CA TYR A 308 -5.57 -6.09 1.54
C TYR A 308 -5.88 -7.57 1.68
N LYS A 309 -5.77 -8.08 2.90
CA LYS A 309 -6.18 -9.42 3.30
C LYS A 309 -7.40 -9.30 4.21
N CYS A 310 -8.56 -9.67 3.69
CA CYS A 310 -9.84 -9.52 4.39
C CYS A 310 -10.14 -10.72 5.27
N GLU A 311 -10.77 -10.47 6.42
CA GLU A 311 -11.35 -11.56 7.21
C GLU A 311 -12.52 -12.19 6.49
N SER A 312 -12.65 -13.51 6.59
CA SER A 312 -13.48 -14.33 5.70
C SER A 312 -14.97 -13.96 5.69
N SER A 313 -15.48 -13.39 6.78
CA SER A 313 -16.90 -13.06 6.97
C SER A 313 -17.18 -11.62 7.39
N LEU A 314 -16.14 -10.80 7.60
CA LEU A 314 -16.31 -9.40 7.99
C LEU A 314 -16.48 -8.51 6.75
N PRO A 315 -17.21 -7.39 6.86
CA PRO A 315 -17.27 -6.41 5.79
C PRO A 315 -15.87 -5.97 5.37
N GLY A 316 -15.66 -5.84 4.05
CA GLY A 316 -14.44 -5.25 3.52
C GLY A 316 -14.45 -3.73 3.62
N LEU A 317 -13.71 -3.09 2.72
CA LEU A 317 -13.61 -1.64 2.67
C LEU A 317 -14.94 -1.01 2.24
N GLY A 318 -15.42 -0.05 3.03
CA GLY A 318 -16.61 0.74 2.71
C GLY A 318 -16.41 1.63 1.48
N VAL A 319 -17.45 2.39 1.13
CA VAL A 319 -17.38 3.25 -0.04
C VAL A 319 -16.35 4.38 0.13
N HIS A 320 -15.49 4.53 -0.87
CA HIS A 320 -14.42 5.52 -0.96
C HIS A 320 -14.05 5.76 -2.42
N ALA A 321 -13.19 6.74 -2.69
CA ALA A 321 -12.47 6.89 -3.95
C ALA A 321 -10.97 7.03 -3.67
N ASP A 322 -10.15 6.84 -4.69
CA ASP A 322 -8.69 6.84 -4.60
C ASP A 322 -8.09 7.99 -5.40
N GLU A 323 -6.99 8.56 -4.92
CA GLU A 323 -6.33 9.72 -5.53
C GLU A 323 -5.33 9.31 -6.62
N ALA A 324 -5.84 8.91 -7.78
CA ALA A 324 -5.05 8.59 -8.96
C ALA A 324 -5.84 8.84 -10.25
N ALA A 325 -5.25 8.57 -11.42
CA ALA A 325 -6.01 8.55 -12.66
C ALA A 325 -6.66 7.17 -12.89
N VAL A 326 -5.86 6.11 -12.78
CA VAL A 326 -6.29 4.74 -13.07
C VAL A 326 -6.04 3.84 -11.88
N ASN A 327 -7.07 3.08 -11.52
CA ASN A 327 -7.01 2.04 -10.48
C ASN A 327 -7.03 0.66 -11.15
N VAL A 328 -6.08 -0.19 -10.79
CA VAL A 328 -6.09 -1.61 -11.16
C VAL A 328 -6.20 -2.44 -9.89
N ASN A 329 -7.37 -3.02 -9.66
CA ASN A 329 -7.63 -3.93 -8.55
C ASN A 329 -7.74 -5.36 -9.05
N PHE A 330 -7.03 -6.32 -8.44
CA PHE A 330 -7.14 -7.73 -8.82
C PHE A 330 -7.02 -8.67 -7.63
N TRP A 331 -7.52 -9.89 -7.79
CA TRP A 331 -7.59 -10.88 -6.72
C TRP A 331 -6.69 -12.07 -6.95
N ILE A 332 -6.15 -12.60 -5.86
CA ILE A 332 -5.22 -13.73 -5.92
C ILE A 332 -5.66 -14.95 -5.11
N THR A 333 -6.62 -14.88 -4.19
CA THR A 333 -7.06 -16.10 -3.47
C THR A 333 -7.72 -17.09 -4.44
N GLU A 334 -7.67 -18.40 -4.19
CA GLU A 334 -8.30 -19.38 -5.08
C GLU A 334 -9.83 -19.21 -5.10
N ASP A 335 -10.46 -19.58 -6.23
CA ASP A 335 -11.91 -19.45 -6.42
C ASP A 335 -12.71 -20.30 -5.42
N ASP A 336 -12.19 -21.48 -5.05
CA ASP A 336 -12.86 -22.41 -4.13
C ASP A 336 -12.90 -21.90 -2.67
N ALA A 337 -12.16 -20.84 -2.35
CA ALA A 337 -12.25 -20.16 -1.08
C ALA A 337 -13.50 -19.29 -0.98
N ASN A 338 -14.04 -18.78 -2.09
CA ASN A 338 -15.25 -17.97 -2.10
C ASN A 338 -16.50 -18.87 -2.09
N LEU A 339 -17.37 -18.65 -1.11
CA LEU A 339 -18.62 -19.42 -0.93
C LEU A 339 -19.82 -18.76 -1.62
N ASP A 340 -19.66 -17.56 -2.17
CA ASP A 340 -20.68 -16.85 -2.95
C ASP A 340 -20.07 -16.33 -4.27
N ALA A 341 -20.20 -17.13 -5.34
CA ALA A 341 -19.60 -16.84 -6.65
C ALA A 341 -20.12 -15.54 -7.30
N GLU A 342 -21.26 -15.02 -6.87
CA GLU A 342 -21.86 -13.79 -7.39
C GLU A 342 -21.40 -12.53 -6.62
N ARG A 343 -20.61 -12.70 -5.55
CA ARG A 343 -20.19 -11.64 -4.63
C ARG A 343 -18.69 -11.69 -4.30
N GLY A 344 -18.29 -10.91 -3.29
CA GLY A 344 -16.93 -10.87 -2.75
C GLY A 344 -15.92 -10.08 -3.58
N GLY A 345 -16.32 -9.51 -4.72
CA GLY A 345 -15.43 -8.73 -5.58
C GLY A 345 -15.46 -7.24 -5.23
N LEU A 346 -15.92 -6.42 -6.18
CA LEU A 346 -15.93 -4.95 -6.08
C LEU A 346 -17.30 -4.39 -6.51
N LEU A 347 -17.73 -3.33 -5.85
CA LEU A 347 -18.82 -2.45 -6.30
C LEU A 347 -18.19 -1.15 -6.79
N VAL A 348 -18.36 -0.82 -8.07
CA VAL A 348 -17.89 0.45 -8.63
C VAL A 348 -19.10 1.30 -8.99
N TYR A 349 -19.30 2.39 -8.27
CA TYR A 349 -20.37 3.34 -8.51
C TYR A 349 -20.05 4.18 -9.75
N ARG A 350 -21.10 4.67 -10.41
CA ARG A 350 -20.98 5.40 -11.67
C ARG A 350 -20.66 6.89 -11.47
N GLN A 351 -20.54 7.30 -10.22
CA GLN A 351 -20.30 8.67 -9.80
C GLN A 351 -18.86 8.85 -9.39
N ASP A 352 -18.24 9.87 -9.94
CA ASP A 352 -16.95 10.36 -9.49
C ASP A 352 -17.09 11.01 -8.11
N ALA A 353 -16.01 10.95 -7.33
CA ALA A 353 -15.86 11.84 -6.18
C ALA A 353 -15.99 13.30 -6.64
N PRO A 354 -16.82 14.14 -6.02
CA PRO A 354 -16.91 15.54 -6.41
C PRO A 354 -15.55 16.24 -6.36
N ARG A 355 -15.27 17.12 -7.34
CA ARG A 355 -13.95 17.77 -7.47
C ARG A 355 -13.64 18.73 -6.33
N ASP A 356 -14.67 19.29 -5.70
CA ASP A 356 -14.57 20.17 -4.53
C ASP A 356 -14.35 19.38 -3.22
N TRP A 357 -14.37 18.04 -3.26
CA TRP A 357 -14.09 17.22 -2.08
C TRP A 357 -12.59 16.91 -2.01
N GLY A 358 -11.96 17.31 -0.90
CA GLY A 358 -10.60 16.89 -0.60
C GLY A 358 -10.52 15.39 -0.24
N PHE A 359 -9.32 14.81 -0.34
CA PHE A 359 -9.04 13.39 -0.11
C PHE A 359 -9.68 12.82 1.15
N ALA A 360 -9.54 13.51 2.29
CA ALA A 360 -10.10 13.05 3.56
C ALA A 360 -11.63 12.85 3.49
N LYS A 361 -12.35 13.68 2.72
CA LYS A 361 -13.81 13.61 2.61
C LYS A 361 -14.26 12.40 1.80
N PHE A 362 -13.68 12.17 0.62
CA PHE A 362 -14.04 11.02 -0.20
C PHE A 362 -13.35 9.70 0.20
N ASN A 363 -12.39 9.73 1.12
CA ASN A 363 -11.69 8.53 1.58
C ASN A 363 -12.12 8.07 2.99
N LYS A 364 -12.56 8.98 3.87
CA LYS A 364 -12.86 8.67 5.28
C LYS A 364 -14.31 8.92 5.73
N ASP A 365 -15.12 9.63 4.95
CA ASP A 365 -16.52 9.95 5.30
C ASP A 365 -17.53 9.18 4.43
N SER A 366 -17.61 7.86 4.65
CA SER A 366 -18.56 7.00 3.95
C SER A 366 -20.02 7.44 4.13
N GLY A 367 -20.38 8.10 5.23
CA GLY A 367 -21.73 8.60 5.46
C GLY A 367 -22.12 9.70 4.47
N THR A 368 -21.22 10.65 4.23
CA THR A 368 -21.42 11.71 3.23
C THR A 368 -21.42 11.16 1.81
N ILE A 369 -20.55 10.17 1.52
CA ILE A 369 -20.51 9.50 0.22
C ILE A 369 -21.84 8.78 -0.07
N LEU A 370 -22.35 8.00 0.89
CA LEU A 370 -23.60 7.26 0.72
C LEU A 370 -24.80 8.19 0.46
N ARG A 371 -24.93 9.28 1.22
CA ARG A 371 -25.99 10.29 0.96
C ARG A 371 -25.88 10.90 -0.43
N TYR A 372 -24.66 11.17 -0.89
CA TYR A 372 -24.42 11.67 -2.25
C TYR A 372 -24.83 10.63 -3.31
N LEU A 373 -24.44 9.37 -3.16
CA LEU A 373 -24.82 8.29 -4.06
C LEU A 373 -26.32 8.04 -4.09
N GLU A 374 -26.98 8.06 -2.94
CA GLU A 374 -28.45 7.98 -2.83
C GLU A 374 -29.14 9.13 -3.58
N SER A 375 -28.63 10.36 -3.44
CA SER A 375 -29.18 11.54 -4.12
C SER A 375 -29.04 11.51 -5.64
N THR A 376 -28.05 10.77 -6.16
CA THR A 376 -27.76 10.68 -7.60
C THR A 376 -28.35 9.43 -8.26
N GLY A 377 -28.87 8.47 -7.46
CA GLY A 377 -29.65 7.32 -7.95
C GLY A 377 -28.87 6.27 -8.74
N GLY A 378 -27.54 6.28 -8.67
CA GLY A 378 -26.68 5.36 -9.43
C GLY A 378 -26.51 4.00 -8.76
N ALA A 379 -27.00 2.93 -9.40
CA ALA A 379 -26.62 1.57 -9.00
C ALA A 379 -25.15 1.29 -9.38
N PRO A 380 -24.36 0.63 -8.51
CA PRO A 380 -22.98 0.29 -8.83
C PRO A 380 -22.91 -0.83 -9.87
N VAL A 381 -21.85 -0.80 -10.67
CA VAL A 381 -21.37 -1.96 -11.43
C VAL A 381 -20.78 -2.95 -10.44
N ARG A 382 -21.42 -4.10 -10.29
CA ARG A 382 -20.91 -5.20 -9.48
C ARG A 382 -19.98 -6.06 -10.31
N VAL A 383 -18.75 -6.23 -9.83
CA VAL A 383 -17.81 -7.21 -10.38
C VAL A 383 -17.65 -8.33 -9.36
N PRO A 384 -18.17 -9.55 -9.63
CA PRO A 384 -17.99 -10.68 -8.74
C PRO A 384 -16.53 -11.08 -8.61
N TYR A 385 -16.18 -11.63 -7.46
CA TYR A 385 -14.85 -12.16 -7.21
C TYR A 385 -14.48 -13.26 -8.20
N ARG A 386 -13.25 -13.23 -8.69
CA ARG A 386 -12.62 -14.38 -9.35
C ARG A 386 -11.11 -14.29 -9.18
N ALA A 387 -10.47 -15.41 -8.89
CA ALA A 387 -9.03 -15.54 -8.86
C ALA A 387 -8.42 -15.10 -10.19
N ASN A 388 -7.40 -14.24 -10.14
CA ASN A 388 -6.71 -13.68 -11.31
C ASN A 388 -7.60 -12.82 -12.23
N ARG A 389 -8.73 -12.32 -11.71
CA ARG A 389 -9.52 -11.27 -12.36
C ARG A 389 -9.05 -9.90 -11.88
N ALA A 390 -8.94 -8.97 -12.81
CA ALA A 390 -8.68 -7.58 -12.56
C ALA A 390 -9.87 -6.69 -12.95
N VAL A 391 -10.01 -5.57 -12.28
CA VAL A 391 -10.90 -4.46 -12.61
C VAL A 391 -10.02 -3.23 -12.80
N ILE A 392 -10.09 -2.64 -13.99
CA ILE A 392 -9.37 -1.43 -14.35
C ILE A 392 -10.41 -0.34 -14.55
N PHE A 393 -10.32 0.75 -13.79
CA PHE A 393 -11.33 1.81 -13.77
C PHE A 393 -10.73 3.17 -13.46
N ASP A 394 -11.47 4.24 -13.79
CA ASP A 394 -11.10 5.60 -13.37
C ASP A 394 -11.09 5.68 -11.83
N SER A 395 -9.97 6.07 -11.25
CA SER A 395 -9.76 6.02 -9.79
C SER A 395 -10.70 6.95 -9.00
N ASP A 396 -11.23 7.98 -9.67
CA ASP A 396 -12.20 8.93 -9.13
C ASP A 396 -13.56 8.30 -8.81
N LEU A 397 -13.88 7.16 -9.42
CA LEU A 397 -15.15 6.48 -9.20
C LEU A 397 -15.22 5.98 -7.76
N PHE A 398 -16.33 6.30 -7.10
CA PHE A 398 -16.61 5.69 -5.81
C PHE A 398 -16.67 4.17 -5.94
N HIS A 399 -16.07 3.46 -5.00
CA HIS A 399 -16.05 2.01 -4.99
C HIS A 399 -15.98 1.44 -3.57
N ALA A 400 -16.40 0.19 -3.42
CA ALA A 400 -16.43 -0.52 -2.15
C ALA A 400 -16.17 -2.01 -2.35
N THR A 401 -15.66 -2.69 -1.32
CA THR A 401 -15.61 -4.15 -1.31
C THR A 401 -17.04 -4.70 -1.24
N ASP A 402 -17.40 -5.56 -2.19
CA ASP A 402 -18.65 -6.30 -2.09
C ASP A 402 -18.58 -7.33 -0.96
N ARG A 403 -19.73 -7.68 -0.36
CA ARG A 403 -19.79 -8.55 0.82
C ARG A 403 -18.97 -9.84 0.60
N PRO A 404 -17.85 -10.03 1.33
CA PRO A 404 -17.05 -11.24 1.20
C PRO A 404 -17.67 -12.37 2.02
N VAL A 405 -17.77 -13.56 1.44
CA VAL A 405 -18.17 -14.78 2.13
C VAL A 405 -17.17 -15.86 1.73
N PHE A 406 -16.08 -15.97 2.47
CA PHE A 406 -15.01 -16.92 2.19
C PHE A 406 -14.99 -18.02 3.24
N ARG A 407 -14.39 -19.17 2.93
CA ARG A 407 -14.09 -20.20 3.93
C ARG A 407 -13.19 -19.60 5.02
N ASP A 408 -13.34 -20.11 6.24
CA ASP A 408 -12.44 -19.74 7.32
C ASP A 408 -11.03 -20.30 7.10
N GLY A 409 -10.05 -19.66 7.73
CA GLY A 409 -8.65 -20.11 7.76
C GLY A 409 -7.72 -19.30 6.85
N TYR A 410 -6.43 -19.40 7.16
CA TYR A 410 -5.37 -18.55 6.64
C TYR A 410 -5.34 -18.41 5.11
N LEU A 411 -5.40 -19.54 4.42
CA LEU A 411 -5.26 -19.63 2.97
C LEU A 411 -6.53 -19.20 2.22
N ASN A 412 -7.67 -19.14 2.92
CA ASN A 412 -8.96 -18.83 2.32
C ASN A 412 -9.32 -17.35 2.39
N ARG A 413 -8.55 -16.55 3.14
CA ARG A 413 -8.79 -15.10 3.22
C ARG A 413 -8.65 -14.46 1.85
N ARG A 414 -9.63 -13.64 1.47
CA ARG A 414 -9.61 -12.85 0.24
C ARG A 414 -8.42 -11.89 0.27
N ILE A 415 -7.54 -12.00 -0.72
CA ILE A 415 -6.44 -11.06 -0.94
C ILE A 415 -6.71 -10.31 -2.24
N ASN A 416 -6.82 -8.98 -2.13
CA ASN A 416 -6.78 -8.09 -3.29
C ASN A 416 -5.48 -7.31 -3.32
N ILE A 417 -5.07 -6.94 -4.53
CA ILE A 417 -3.92 -6.10 -4.81
C ILE A 417 -4.42 -4.92 -5.62
N THR A 418 -3.93 -3.73 -5.30
CA THR A 418 -4.26 -2.50 -6.02
C THR A 418 -2.99 -1.83 -6.48
N PHE A 419 -2.99 -1.38 -7.74
CA PHE A 419 -2.02 -0.45 -8.30
C PHE A 419 -2.73 0.85 -8.70
N LEU A 420 -2.15 1.98 -8.32
CA LEU A 420 -2.62 3.30 -8.68
C LEU A 420 -1.64 3.98 -9.63
N TYR A 421 -2.12 4.40 -10.80
CA TYR A 421 -1.31 5.06 -11.82
C TYR A 421 -1.78 6.49 -12.05
N GLY A 422 -0.81 7.39 -12.15
CA GLY A 422 -1.02 8.80 -12.44
C GLY A 422 -1.75 9.52 -11.32
N ARG A 423 -1.98 10.81 -11.55
CA ARG A 423 -2.76 11.65 -10.66
C ARG A 423 -4.12 11.92 -11.26
N ARG A 424 -5.09 12.12 -10.38
CA ARG A 424 -6.39 12.65 -10.72
C ARG A 424 -6.23 13.91 -11.59
N SER A 425 -6.80 13.90 -12.79
CA SER A 425 -6.82 15.07 -13.66
C SER A 425 -7.65 16.20 -13.03
N MET A 426 -7.06 17.39 -12.90
CA MET A 426 -7.71 18.59 -12.32
C MET A 426 -9.02 18.98 -13.03
#